data_AF-A0A829R2H1-F1
#
_entry.id   AF-A0A829R2H1-F1
#
_cell.length_a   1.000
_cell.length_b   1.000
_cell.length_c   1.000
_cell.angle_alpha   90.00
_cell.angle_beta   90.00
_cell.angle_gamma   90.00
#
_symmetry.space_group_name_H-M   'P 1'
#
loop_
_entity.id
_entity.type
_entity.pdbx_description
1 polymer ?
#
loop_
_entity_poly.entity_id
_entity_poly.type
_entity_poly.pdbx_seq_one_letter_code
_entity_poly.pdbx_strand_id
1 'polypeptide(L)'
;MQNEAGQDIDAKYAAVGDRLQYEIEVENLTSGTKLRDLHIKDQVPSVFQVLPHTLETSESSAYTGGFDQQTLALDLAELKAGKSAIIRFDVVVTSEASGIVKNKATVNLSGEKPIFSNEVSTIVEPHPYVKKTVSHDQAVLGEIVEYTLVVKNDEAGGKWFEAHVEDTLPKELMYLKGTTKIDGELLEPQEEEKDWTDNRLRINFSALTAGETHEIKFKAKISEIPKQQKIQNIATSSGEDNDGRSVSAKESISELPVVNPNHAVTIQKQVLNEKKKGYSSTGGTGGRADLLPAYRE
;
A
#
# COMPACT_ATOMS: atom_id res chain seq x y z
N MET A 1 14.16 -22.36 14.74
CA MET A 1 15.50 -21.75 15.03
C MET A 1 15.46 -20.35 14.45
N GLN A 2 16.32 -19.42 14.85
CA GLN A 2 16.36 -18.10 14.21
C GLN A 2 17.56 -18.01 13.27
N ASN A 3 17.41 -17.37 12.11
CA ASN A 3 18.56 -16.99 11.28
C ASN A 3 19.33 -15.81 11.91
N GLU A 4 20.46 -15.42 11.33
CA GLU A 4 21.31 -14.32 11.83
C GLU A 4 20.60 -12.94 11.85
N ALA A 5 19.42 -12.82 11.22
CA ALA A 5 18.55 -11.65 11.26
C ALA A 5 17.40 -11.77 12.30
N GLY A 6 17.39 -12.82 13.12
CA GLY A 6 16.35 -13.07 14.13
C GLY A 6 15.05 -13.67 13.57
N GLN A 7 14.99 -14.02 12.29
CA GLN A 7 13.79 -14.60 11.66
C GLN A 7 13.69 -16.09 11.98
N ASP A 8 12.53 -16.53 12.47
CA ASP A 8 12.27 -17.93 12.77
C ASP A 8 12.20 -18.75 11.47
N ILE A 9 13.09 -19.72 11.28
CA ILE A 9 13.20 -20.55 10.07
C ILE A 9 12.02 -21.53 9.87
N ASP A 10 11.04 -21.52 10.76
CA ASP A 10 9.77 -22.26 10.62
C ASP A 10 8.56 -21.32 10.43
N ALA A 11 8.80 -20.04 10.16
CA ALA A 11 7.74 -19.06 9.96
C ALA A 11 7.04 -19.26 8.60
N LYS A 12 5.71 -19.33 8.61
CA LYS A 12 4.89 -19.37 7.39
C LYS A 12 4.31 -17.99 7.09
N TYR A 13 4.47 -17.52 5.86
CA TYR A 13 3.74 -16.35 5.39
C TYR A 13 2.28 -16.72 5.12
N ALA A 14 1.36 -15.84 5.50
CA ALA A 14 -0.06 -15.98 5.24
C ALA A 14 -0.68 -14.62 4.87
N ALA A 15 -1.70 -14.67 4.03
CA ALA A 15 -2.55 -13.54 3.71
C ALA A 15 -3.79 -13.52 4.59
N VAL A 16 -4.41 -12.36 4.73
CA VAL A 16 -5.75 -12.27 5.32
C VAL A 16 -6.73 -13.11 4.51
N GLY A 17 -7.56 -13.90 5.20
CA GLY A 17 -8.48 -14.86 4.60
C GLY A 17 -7.91 -16.25 4.36
N ASP A 18 -6.59 -16.46 4.47
CA ASP A 18 -6.01 -17.79 4.35
C ASP A 18 -6.52 -18.74 5.44
N ARG A 19 -6.73 -20.01 5.06
CA ARG A 19 -7.03 -21.10 5.99
C ARG A 19 -5.73 -21.85 6.33
N LEU A 20 -5.36 -21.84 7.60
CA LEU A 20 -4.17 -22.50 8.13
C LEU A 20 -4.57 -23.70 8.97
N GLN A 21 -3.87 -24.82 8.82
CA GLN A 21 -4.06 -26.01 9.67
C GLN A 21 -2.98 -26.05 10.75
N TYR A 22 -3.41 -26.13 12.01
CA TYR A 22 -2.57 -26.42 13.15
C TYR A 22 -2.54 -27.93 13.41
N GLU A 23 -1.38 -28.42 13.84
CA GLU A 23 -1.18 -29.79 14.29
C GLU A 23 -0.42 -29.79 15.62
N ILE A 24 -1.00 -30.42 16.63
CA ILE A 24 -0.37 -30.65 17.93
C ILE A 24 -0.13 -32.14 18.07
N GLU A 25 1.11 -32.54 18.30
CA GLU A 25 1.48 -33.92 18.60
C GLU A 25 1.87 -34.06 20.08
N VAL A 26 1.25 -35.03 20.77
CA VAL A 26 1.59 -35.40 22.14
C VAL A 26 2.04 -36.86 22.13
N GLU A 27 3.31 -37.11 22.43
CA GLU A 27 3.90 -38.45 22.42
C GLU A 27 4.27 -38.94 23.82
N ASN A 28 3.95 -40.20 24.14
CA ASN A 28 4.52 -40.87 25.30
C ASN A 28 5.82 -41.58 24.94
N LEU A 29 6.95 -40.89 25.14
CA LEU A 29 8.29 -41.39 24.86
C LEU A 29 8.80 -42.45 25.86
N THR A 30 8.12 -42.66 26.99
CA THR A 30 8.65 -43.51 28.06
C THR A 30 8.16 -44.95 27.92
N SER A 31 9.06 -45.83 27.48
CA SER A 31 8.79 -47.27 27.33
C SER A 31 8.20 -47.90 28.61
N GLY A 32 7.20 -48.77 28.44
CA GLY A 32 6.57 -49.47 29.55
C GLY A 32 5.61 -48.64 30.42
N THR A 33 5.36 -47.38 30.08
CA THR A 33 4.47 -46.49 30.83
C THR A 33 3.10 -46.29 30.17
N LYS A 34 2.19 -45.72 30.95
CA LYS A 34 0.90 -45.20 30.51
C LYS A 34 0.71 -43.84 31.18
N LEU A 35 0.66 -42.78 30.38
CA LEU A 35 0.27 -41.46 30.87
C LEU A 35 -1.24 -41.45 31.01
N ARG A 36 -1.76 -40.75 32.03
CA ARG A 36 -3.20 -40.62 32.30
C ARG A 36 -3.55 -39.17 32.59
N ASP A 37 -4.82 -38.86 32.38
CA ASP A 37 -5.40 -37.55 32.69
C ASP A 37 -4.59 -36.40 32.06
N LEU A 38 -4.31 -36.52 30.75
CA LEU A 38 -3.57 -35.51 30.02
C LEU A 38 -4.52 -34.38 29.64
N HIS A 39 -4.26 -33.18 30.13
CA HIS A 39 -5.03 -31.97 29.83
C HIS A 39 -4.27 -31.11 28.83
N ILE A 40 -4.68 -31.17 27.57
CA ILE A 40 -4.10 -30.44 26.44
C ILE A 40 -4.83 -29.11 26.30
N LYS A 41 -4.08 -28.00 26.22
CA LYS A 41 -4.62 -26.66 26.03
C LYS A 41 -3.84 -25.89 24.99
N ASP A 42 -4.56 -25.12 24.18
CA ASP A 42 -4.00 -24.17 23.22
C ASP A 42 -4.86 -22.91 23.26
N GLN A 43 -4.22 -21.75 23.39
CA GLN A 43 -4.89 -20.45 23.29
C GLN A 43 -4.53 -19.84 21.93
N VAL A 44 -5.42 -20.02 20.96
CA VAL A 44 -5.22 -19.49 19.62
C VAL A 44 -5.25 -17.95 19.69
N PRO A 45 -4.29 -17.25 19.06
CA PRO A 45 -4.27 -15.79 19.00
C PRO A 45 -5.55 -15.21 18.39
N SER A 46 -6.02 -14.08 18.93
CA SER A 46 -7.29 -13.45 18.50
C SER A 46 -7.35 -13.02 17.04
N VAL A 47 -6.18 -12.86 16.42
CA VAL A 47 -6.02 -12.50 15.01
C VAL A 47 -6.31 -13.67 14.05
N PHE A 48 -6.51 -14.87 14.59
CA PHE A 48 -7.02 -16.02 13.85
C PHE A 48 -8.45 -16.34 14.28
N GLN A 49 -9.29 -16.79 13.36
CA GLN A 49 -10.61 -17.32 13.66
C GLN A 49 -10.55 -18.85 13.62
N VAL A 50 -10.70 -19.50 14.78
CA VAL A 50 -10.79 -20.97 14.85
C VAL A 50 -12.03 -21.47 14.11
N LEU A 51 -11.91 -22.63 13.46
CA LEU A 51 -13.01 -23.40 12.89
C LEU A 51 -13.27 -24.67 13.74
N PRO A 52 -14.07 -24.62 14.82
CA PRO A 52 -14.18 -25.74 15.77
C PRO A 52 -14.65 -27.05 15.16
N HIS A 53 -15.44 -26.99 14.10
CA HIS A 53 -15.96 -28.16 13.39
C HIS A 53 -14.88 -28.94 12.61
N THR A 54 -13.67 -28.38 12.48
CA THR A 54 -12.51 -29.02 11.83
C THR A 54 -11.61 -29.73 12.83
N LEU A 55 -11.94 -29.67 14.12
CA LEU A 55 -11.18 -30.35 15.17
C LEU A 55 -11.25 -31.85 14.96
N GLU A 56 -10.09 -32.46 14.72
CA GLU A 56 -9.91 -33.89 14.55
C GLU A 56 -8.80 -34.38 15.48
N THR A 57 -8.95 -35.61 15.99
CA THR A 57 -7.89 -36.28 16.76
C THR A 57 -7.64 -37.68 16.20
N SER A 58 -6.38 -38.13 16.22
CA SER A 58 -6.03 -39.51 15.82
C SER A 58 -6.56 -40.56 16.80
N GLU A 59 -6.86 -40.17 18.03
CA GLU A 59 -7.36 -41.03 19.11
C GLU A 59 -8.86 -40.81 19.31
N SER A 60 -9.67 -41.26 18.36
CA SER A 60 -11.13 -41.00 18.31
C SER A 60 -11.96 -41.60 19.45
N SER A 61 -11.37 -42.39 20.35
CA SER A 61 -12.09 -43.19 21.35
C SER A 61 -11.87 -42.77 22.82
N ALA A 62 -11.07 -41.73 23.11
CA ALA A 62 -10.64 -41.45 24.49
C ALA A 62 -10.43 -39.96 24.86
N TYR A 63 -10.98 -39.01 24.09
CA TYR A 63 -10.91 -37.60 24.45
C TYR A 63 -12.27 -36.96 24.76
N THR A 64 -12.27 -35.98 25.67
CA THR A 64 -13.40 -35.07 25.91
C THR A 64 -12.93 -33.63 25.77
N GLY A 65 -13.88 -32.69 25.68
CA GLY A 65 -13.59 -31.26 25.51
C GLY A 65 -13.71 -30.80 24.06
N GLY A 66 -13.08 -29.69 23.74
CA GLY A 66 -13.18 -29.01 22.44
C GLY A 66 -12.74 -27.57 22.53
N PHE A 67 -13.25 -26.74 21.63
CA PHE A 67 -13.04 -25.30 21.67
C PHE A 67 -14.12 -24.59 22.48
N ASP A 68 -13.68 -23.68 23.34
CA ASP A 68 -14.48 -22.55 23.82
C ASP A 68 -13.87 -21.27 23.24
N GLN A 69 -14.56 -20.67 22.27
CA GLN A 69 -14.05 -19.55 21.47
C GLN A 69 -12.68 -19.86 20.83
N GLN A 70 -11.60 -19.25 21.33
CA GLN A 70 -10.23 -19.38 20.86
C GLN A 70 -9.43 -20.43 21.64
N THR A 71 -9.97 -20.93 22.74
CA THR A 71 -9.25 -21.82 23.66
C THR A 71 -9.62 -23.26 23.35
N LEU A 72 -8.65 -24.05 22.91
CA LEU A 72 -8.74 -25.50 22.88
C LEU A 72 -8.51 -26.03 24.30
N ALA A 73 -9.38 -26.91 24.77
CA ALA A 73 -9.16 -27.72 25.97
C ALA A 73 -9.62 -29.15 25.70
N LEU A 74 -8.68 -30.09 25.70
CA LEU A 74 -8.94 -31.52 25.50
C LEU A 74 -8.39 -32.33 26.66
N ASP A 75 -9.17 -33.28 27.13
CA ASP A 75 -8.75 -34.26 28.13
C ASP A 75 -8.57 -35.59 27.43
N LEU A 76 -7.37 -36.18 27.52
CA LEU A 76 -7.08 -37.51 27.02
C LEU A 76 -6.86 -38.45 28.21
N ALA A 77 -7.68 -39.50 28.30
CA ALA A 77 -7.71 -40.37 29.48
C ALA A 77 -6.44 -41.22 29.64
N GLU A 78 -5.88 -41.75 28.54
CA GLU A 78 -4.67 -42.58 28.57
C GLU A 78 -3.85 -42.39 27.28
N LEU A 79 -2.52 -42.35 27.40
CA LEU A 79 -1.59 -42.46 26.26
C LEU A 79 -0.52 -43.52 26.56
N LYS A 80 -0.54 -44.61 25.78
CA LYS A 80 0.37 -45.76 25.93
C LYS A 80 1.77 -45.42 25.45
N ALA A 81 2.78 -46.08 26.01
CA ALA A 81 4.18 -45.94 25.59
C ALA A 81 4.36 -46.12 24.07
N GLY A 82 5.14 -45.22 23.46
CA GLY A 82 5.44 -45.20 22.03
C GLY A 82 4.25 -44.86 21.13
N LYS A 83 3.21 -44.21 21.67
CA LYS A 83 2.06 -43.71 20.92
C LYS A 83 2.00 -42.19 20.97
N SER A 84 1.50 -41.61 19.88
CA SER A 84 1.21 -40.20 19.74
C SER A 84 -0.29 -39.97 19.62
N ALA A 85 -0.79 -38.93 20.30
CA ALA A 85 -2.06 -38.32 19.98
C ALA A 85 -1.79 -37.11 19.08
N ILE A 86 -2.40 -37.10 17.89
CA ILE A 86 -2.33 -35.99 16.94
C ILE A 86 -3.65 -35.24 16.97
N ILE A 87 -3.61 -33.94 17.19
CA ILE A 87 -4.77 -33.04 17.19
C ILE A 87 -4.59 -32.07 16.03
N ARG A 88 -5.59 -31.99 15.15
CA ARG A 88 -5.62 -31.04 14.04
C ARG A 88 -6.85 -30.15 14.12
N PHE A 89 -6.68 -28.89 13.78
CA PHE A 89 -7.79 -27.95 13.61
C PHE A 89 -7.34 -26.83 12.68
N ASP A 90 -8.31 -26.24 12.00
CA ASP A 90 -8.05 -25.15 11.08
C ASP A 90 -8.46 -23.82 11.69
N VAL A 91 -7.74 -22.78 11.26
CA VAL A 91 -8.02 -21.38 11.58
C VAL A 91 -8.05 -20.56 10.29
N VAL A 92 -8.70 -19.41 10.31
CA VAL A 92 -8.70 -18.43 9.22
C VAL A 92 -8.00 -17.15 9.69
N VAL A 93 -7.12 -16.58 8.87
CA VAL A 93 -6.44 -15.31 9.18
C VAL A 93 -7.43 -14.16 9.08
N THR A 94 -7.59 -13.37 10.15
CA THR A 94 -8.53 -12.24 10.17
C THR A 94 -7.86 -10.94 9.70
N SER A 95 -8.65 -9.93 9.37
CA SER A 95 -8.17 -8.59 8.97
C SER A 95 -7.40 -7.83 10.06
N GLU A 96 -7.43 -8.33 11.30
CA GLU A 96 -6.68 -7.77 12.43
C GLU A 96 -5.25 -8.33 12.53
N ALA A 97 -4.91 -9.37 11.76
CA ALA A 97 -3.57 -9.96 11.77
C ALA A 97 -2.54 -9.04 11.11
N SER A 98 -1.35 -8.94 11.72
CA SER A 98 -0.22 -8.17 11.20
C SER A 98 1.07 -8.59 11.89
N GLY A 99 2.19 -8.53 11.19
CA GLY A 99 3.50 -8.91 11.70
C GLY A 99 3.59 -10.41 12.04
N ILE A 100 4.41 -10.74 13.05
CA ILE A 100 4.62 -12.11 13.50
C ILE A 100 3.59 -12.50 14.57
N VAL A 101 2.80 -13.53 14.27
CA VAL A 101 1.85 -14.16 15.17
C VAL A 101 2.41 -15.48 15.66
N LYS A 102 2.60 -15.61 16.98
CA LYS A 102 3.16 -16.80 17.62
C LYS A 102 2.06 -17.62 18.30
N ASN A 103 2.16 -18.95 18.24
CA ASN A 103 1.28 -19.83 18.99
C ASN A 103 2.06 -20.99 19.65
N LYS A 104 1.55 -21.45 20.80
CA LYS A 104 2.14 -22.54 21.58
C LYS A 104 1.05 -23.30 22.34
N ALA A 105 1.14 -24.63 22.32
CA ALA A 105 0.26 -25.50 23.08
C ALA A 105 0.91 -25.95 24.40
N THR A 106 0.07 -26.49 25.28
CA THR A 106 0.47 -27.07 26.56
C THR A 106 -0.21 -28.40 26.79
N VAL A 107 0.49 -29.30 27.47
CA VAL A 107 -0.09 -30.51 28.06
C VAL A 107 0.25 -30.55 29.54
N ASN A 108 -0.75 -30.82 30.36
CA ASN A 108 -0.60 -30.97 31.81
C ASN A 108 -0.92 -32.40 32.20
N LEU A 109 -0.11 -32.97 33.08
CA LEU A 109 -0.40 -34.24 33.73
C LEU A 109 -0.66 -33.99 35.22
N SER A 110 -1.48 -34.84 35.84
CA SER A 110 -1.80 -34.73 37.26
C SER A 110 -0.54 -34.74 38.14
N GLY A 111 -0.38 -33.70 38.97
CA GLY A 111 0.75 -33.54 39.89
C GLY A 111 2.06 -33.03 39.26
N GLU A 112 2.10 -32.81 37.94
CA GLU A 112 3.29 -32.37 37.22
C GLU A 112 3.19 -30.89 36.77
N LYS A 113 4.35 -30.31 36.45
CA LYS A 113 4.38 -28.98 35.82
C LYS A 113 3.88 -29.06 34.38
N PRO A 114 3.25 -27.99 33.85
CA PRO A 114 2.89 -27.90 32.44
C PRO A 114 4.08 -28.15 31.53
N ILE A 115 3.90 -28.99 30.52
CA ILE A 115 4.85 -29.18 29.42
C ILE A 115 4.34 -28.35 28.26
N PHE A 116 5.22 -27.57 27.65
CA PHE A 116 4.89 -26.75 26.50
C PHE A 116 5.45 -27.35 25.21
N SER A 117 4.73 -27.18 24.09
CA SER A 117 5.22 -27.52 22.75
C SER A 117 6.37 -26.58 22.33
N ASN A 118 6.89 -26.75 21.11
CA ASN A 118 7.57 -25.65 20.44
C ASN A 118 6.59 -24.49 20.15
N GLU A 119 7.15 -23.31 19.92
CA GLU A 119 6.41 -22.18 19.37
C GLU A 119 6.45 -22.25 17.84
N VAL A 120 5.34 -21.92 17.19
CA VAL A 120 5.26 -21.74 15.73
C VAL A 120 4.91 -20.29 15.42
N SER A 121 5.41 -19.80 14.29
CA SER A 121 5.26 -18.40 13.86
C SER A 121 4.53 -18.32 12.52
N THR A 122 3.58 -17.40 12.40
CA THR A 122 2.95 -17.00 11.12
C THR A 122 3.23 -15.53 10.88
N ILE A 123 3.61 -15.15 9.66
CA ILE A 123 3.89 -13.77 9.28
C ILE A 123 2.76 -13.28 8.38
N VAL A 124 2.12 -12.18 8.76
CA VAL A 124 1.06 -11.53 7.97
C VAL A 124 1.50 -10.11 7.67
N GLU A 125 1.96 -9.87 6.45
CA GLU A 125 2.53 -8.57 6.06
C GLU A 125 1.46 -7.61 5.53
N PRO A 126 1.50 -6.32 5.91
CA PRO A 126 0.69 -5.30 5.26
C PRO A 126 1.08 -5.12 3.79
N HIS A 127 0.10 -4.81 2.94
CA HIS A 127 0.30 -4.59 1.50
C HIS A 127 -0.22 -3.20 1.09
N PRO A 128 0.47 -2.13 1.49
CA PRO A 128 0.02 -0.77 1.21
C PRO A 128 0.17 -0.40 -0.26
N TYR A 129 -0.76 0.44 -0.71
CA TYR A 129 -0.85 0.96 -2.06
C TYR A 129 -1.22 2.44 -2.02
N VAL A 130 -0.56 3.24 -2.85
CA VAL A 130 -0.95 4.63 -3.11
C VAL A 130 -1.07 4.84 -4.61
N LYS A 131 -2.13 5.55 -5.02
CA LYS A 131 -2.33 5.98 -6.40
C LYS A 131 -2.61 7.47 -6.44
N LYS A 132 -1.94 8.15 -7.33
CA LYS A 132 -2.09 9.57 -7.58
C LYS A 132 -2.58 9.83 -8.99
N THR A 133 -3.63 10.63 -9.10
CA THR A 133 -4.17 11.11 -10.37
C THR A 133 -4.42 12.61 -10.33
N VAL A 134 -4.53 13.21 -11.50
CA VAL A 134 -4.91 14.61 -11.69
C VAL A 134 -6.10 14.68 -12.63
N SER A 135 -6.98 15.65 -12.44
CA SER A 135 -8.25 15.74 -13.18
C SER A 135 -8.12 16.14 -14.67
N HIS A 136 -6.91 16.47 -15.13
CA HIS A 136 -6.65 16.99 -16.46
C HIS A 136 -5.59 16.16 -17.19
N ASP A 137 -5.80 15.90 -18.48
CA ASP A 137 -4.78 15.31 -19.35
C ASP A 137 -3.73 16.35 -19.81
N GLN A 138 -4.10 17.63 -19.80
CA GLN A 138 -3.26 18.79 -20.11
C GLN A 138 -3.85 20.03 -19.43
N ALA A 139 -2.99 20.92 -18.93
CA ALA A 139 -3.41 22.17 -18.30
C ALA A 139 -2.71 23.41 -18.92
N VAL A 140 -3.22 24.60 -18.60
CA VAL A 140 -2.58 25.88 -18.94
C VAL A 140 -2.09 26.63 -17.71
N LEU A 141 -1.19 27.58 -17.90
CA LEU A 141 -0.72 28.46 -16.83
C LEU A 141 -1.90 29.20 -16.17
N GLY A 142 -1.95 29.15 -14.84
CA GLY A 142 -2.99 29.79 -14.02
C GLY A 142 -4.24 28.94 -13.79
N GLU A 143 -4.37 27.79 -14.47
CA GLU A 143 -5.49 26.86 -14.28
C GLU A 143 -5.45 26.18 -12.92
N ILE A 144 -6.61 25.75 -12.43
CA ILE A 144 -6.74 25.00 -11.18
C ILE A 144 -7.05 23.56 -11.52
N VAL A 145 -6.20 22.65 -11.08
CA VAL A 145 -6.38 21.20 -11.24
C VAL A 145 -6.69 20.56 -9.89
N GLU A 146 -7.39 19.43 -9.91
CA GLU A 146 -7.67 18.64 -8.71
C GLU A 146 -6.80 17.38 -8.75
N TYR A 147 -6.07 17.15 -7.66
CA TYR A 147 -5.35 15.91 -7.42
C TYR A 147 -6.21 14.98 -6.57
N THR A 148 -6.10 13.69 -6.85
CA THR A 148 -6.70 12.62 -6.06
C THR A 148 -5.61 11.64 -5.66
N LEU A 149 -5.52 11.35 -4.37
CA LEU A 149 -4.71 10.29 -3.79
C LEU A 149 -5.66 9.21 -3.28
N VAL A 150 -5.49 7.98 -3.76
CA VAL A 150 -6.16 6.80 -3.22
C VAL A 150 -5.13 6.01 -2.45
N VAL A 151 -5.36 5.86 -1.15
CA VAL A 151 -4.47 5.15 -0.22
C VAL A 151 -5.22 3.91 0.26
N LYS A 152 -4.64 2.73 0.06
CA LYS A 152 -5.31 1.45 0.28
C LYS A 152 -4.36 0.46 0.94
N ASN A 153 -4.90 -0.44 1.76
CA ASN A 153 -4.26 -1.71 2.07
C ASN A 153 -4.92 -2.84 1.28
N ASP A 154 -4.15 -3.73 0.67
CA ASP A 154 -4.70 -4.83 -0.16
C ASP A 154 -5.63 -5.74 0.65
N GLU A 155 -6.57 -6.42 -0.01
CA GLU A 155 -7.51 -7.36 0.63
C GLU A 155 -6.80 -8.59 1.23
N ALA A 156 -5.63 -8.96 0.68
CA ALA A 156 -4.79 -10.02 1.21
C ALA A 156 -3.78 -9.52 2.26
N GLY A 157 -3.63 -8.20 2.44
CA GLY A 157 -2.64 -7.60 3.32
C GLY A 157 -3.03 -7.65 4.79
N GLY A 158 -2.06 -7.89 5.66
CA GLY A 158 -2.21 -7.70 7.10
C GLY A 158 -2.50 -6.24 7.47
N LYS A 159 -2.99 -6.01 8.68
CA LYS A 159 -3.32 -4.67 9.18
C LYS A 159 -2.10 -3.75 9.14
N TRP A 160 -2.23 -2.62 8.46
CA TRP A 160 -1.18 -1.62 8.30
C TRP A 160 -1.35 -0.51 9.33
N PHE A 161 -0.37 -0.28 10.20
CA PHE A 161 -0.44 0.70 11.28
C PHE A 161 0.26 2.01 10.92
N GLU A 162 -0.19 3.10 11.54
CA GLU A 162 0.42 4.43 11.46
C GLU A 162 0.71 4.86 10.01
N ALA A 163 -0.29 4.66 9.14
CA ALA A 163 -0.19 4.96 7.73
C ALA A 163 -0.07 6.47 7.52
N HIS A 164 1.10 6.90 7.08
CA HIS A 164 1.49 8.26 6.79
C HIS A 164 1.53 8.50 5.29
N VAL A 165 0.79 9.50 4.81
CA VAL A 165 0.69 9.88 3.40
C VAL A 165 1.32 11.25 3.22
N GLU A 166 2.24 11.37 2.27
CA GLU A 166 2.93 12.62 1.98
C GLU A 166 2.86 12.97 0.49
N ASP A 167 2.69 14.27 0.23
CA ASP A 167 2.71 14.84 -1.12
C ASP A 167 3.33 16.23 -1.05
N THR A 168 4.54 16.38 -1.59
CA THR A 168 5.17 17.69 -1.68
C THR A 168 4.90 18.25 -3.06
N LEU A 169 4.07 19.29 -3.13
CA LEU A 169 3.76 19.91 -4.41
C LEU A 169 5.02 20.57 -4.98
N PRO A 170 5.42 20.24 -6.23
CA PRO A 170 6.51 20.93 -6.90
C PRO A 170 6.19 22.42 -7.03
N LYS A 171 7.23 23.26 -7.19
CA LYS A 171 7.09 24.73 -7.24
C LYS A 171 6.17 25.24 -8.36
N GLU A 172 5.94 24.43 -9.39
CA GLU A 172 4.98 24.67 -10.47
C GLU A 172 3.51 24.66 -10.01
N LEU A 173 3.23 24.11 -8.83
CA LEU A 173 1.91 23.98 -8.24
C LEU A 173 1.83 24.77 -6.94
N MET A 174 0.72 25.50 -6.76
CA MET A 174 0.40 26.18 -5.52
C MET A 174 -0.88 25.59 -4.94
N TYR A 175 -0.79 25.02 -3.74
CA TYR A 175 -1.97 24.51 -3.04
C TYR A 175 -3.06 25.59 -2.89
N LEU A 176 -4.31 25.23 -3.15
CA LEU A 176 -5.47 26.09 -2.92
C LEU A 176 -6.11 25.73 -1.56
N LYS A 177 -5.81 26.55 -0.54
CA LYS A 177 -6.34 26.37 0.84
C LYS A 177 -7.89 26.27 0.85
N GLY A 178 -8.43 25.44 1.73
CA GLY A 178 -9.85 25.16 1.87
C GLY A 178 -10.40 24.18 0.84
N THR A 179 -9.54 23.36 0.22
CA THR A 179 -9.99 22.41 -0.83
C THR A 179 -9.69 20.95 -0.53
N THR A 180 -8.93 20.66 0.54
CA THR A 180 -8.60 19.28 0.90
C THR A 180 -9.84 18.56 1.44
N LYS A 181 -10.16 17.42 0.85
CA LYS A 181 -11.21 16.50 1.28
C LYS A 181 -10.63 15.12 1.57
N ILE A 182 -11.13 14.47 2.62
CA ILE A 182 -10.87 13.07 2.92
C ILE A 182 -12.22 12.35 2.87
N ASP A 183 -12.31 11.30 2.04
CA ASP A 183 -13.53 10.50 1.82
C ASP A 183 -14.78 11.33 1.49
N GLY A 184 -14.55 12.45 0.79
CA GLY A 184 -15.60 13.39 0.37
C GLY A 184 -15.93 14.48 1.39
N GLU A 185 -15.46 14.37 2.63
CA GLU A 185 -15.62 15.37 3.68
C GLU A 185 -14.51 16.43 3.59
N LEU A 186 -14.87 17.71 3.66
CA LEU A 186 -13.91 18.81 3.64
C LEU A 186 -13.23 18.91 5.01
N LEU A 187 -11.90 19.04 5.03
CA LEU A 187 -11.17 19.25 6.27
C LEU A 187 -11.55 20.57 6.93
N GLU A 188 -11.65 20.54 8.26
CA GLU A 188 -11.81 21.77 9.04
C GLU A 188 -10.52 22.61 8.96
N PRO A 189 -10.60 23.96 8.99
CA PRO A 189 -9.43 24.81 8.77
C PRO A 189 -8.23 24.53 9.70
N GLN A 190 -8.49 24.08 10.93
CA GLN A 190 -7.45 23.78 11.92
C GLN A 190 -6.71 22.47 11.61
N GLU A 191 -7.43 21.47 11.08
CA GLU A 191 -6.85 20.20 10.65
C GLU A 191 -6.03 20.42 9.39
N GLU A 192 -6.59 21.18 8.45
CA GLU A 192 -5.90 21.52 7.20
C GLU A 192 -4.59 22.29 7.45
N GLU A 193 -4.55 23.21 8.41
CA GLU A 193 -3.33 23.93 8.79
C GLU A 193 -2.26 23.04 9.43
N LYS A 194 -2.65 21.92 10.03
CA LYS A 194 -1.73 20.91 10.56
C LYS A 194 -1.21 20.02 9.44
N ASP A 195 -2.07 19.64 8.50
CA ASP A 195 -1.77 18.67 7.45
C ASP A 195 -1.01 19.32 6.28
N TRP A 196 -1.13 20.64 6.09
CA TRP A 196 -0.36 21.40 5.10
C TRP A 196 0.68 22.31 5.75
N THR A 197 1.94 22.12 5.37
CA THR A 197 3.04 23.06 5.70
C THR A 197 3.96 23.19 4.50
N ASP A 198 4.34 24.41 4.11
CA ASP A 198 5.30 24.66 3.02
C ASP A 198 4.98 23.91 1.71
N ASN A 199 3.72 23.96 1.26
CA ASN A 199 3.24 23.29 0.03
C ASN A 199 3.37 21.76 0.07
N ARG A 200 3.43 21.18 1.28
CA ARG A 200 3.54 19.75 1.52
C ARG A 200 2.40 19.25 2.39
N LEU A 201 1.66 18.29 1.85
CA LEU A 201 0.62 17.53 2.53
C LEU A 201 1.23 16.42 3.38
N ARG A 202 0.68 16.22 4.58
CA ARG A 202 0.95 15.14 5.51
C ARG A 202 -0.36 14.71 6.15
N ILE A 203 -0.86 13.51 5.82
CA ILE A 203 -2.06 12.94 6.44
C ILE A 203 -1.68 11.63 7.14
N ASN A 204 -2.28 11.39 8.30
CA ASN A 204 -2.07 10.17 9.08
C ASN A 204 -3.39 9.41 9.26
N PHE A 205 -3.34 8.10 9.08
CA PHE A 205 -4.38 7.16 9.49
C PHE A 205 -3.79 6.22 10.54
N SER A 206 -4.52 5.98 11.63
CA SER A 206 -4.03 5.14 12.73
C SER A 206 -3.79 3.69 12.29
N ALA A 207 -4.68 3.15 11.46
CA ALA A 207 -4.47 1.88 10.78
C ALA A 207 -5.40 1.74 9.57
N LEU A 208 -5.00 0.92 8.60
CA LEU A 208 -5.85 0.41 7.53
C LEU A 208 -5.89 -1.13 7.62
N THR A 209 -7.08 -1.68 7.80
CA THR A 209 -7.34 -3.11 7.72
C THR A 209 -7.33 -3.62 6.27
N ALA A 210 -7.37 -4.93 6.08
CA ALA A 210 -7.39 -5.55 4.76
C ALA A 210 -8.53 -4.99 3.88
N GLY A 211 -8.18 -4.49 2.69
CA GLY A 211 -9.13 -3.91 1.73
C GLY A 211 -9.55 -2.46 2.02
N GLU A 212 -9.23 -1.91 3.19
CA GLU A 212 -9.60 -0.55 3.57
C GLU A 212 -8.92 0.49 2.68
N THR A 213 -9.67 1.53 2.31
CA THR A 213 -9.26 2.54 1.32
C THR A 213 -9.74 3.91 1.75
N HIS A 214 -8.86 4.91 1.65
CA HIS A 214 -9.18 6.31 1.82
C HIS A 214 -8.88 7.10 0.54
N GLU A 215 -9.73 8.07 0.22
CA GLU A 215 -9.55 9.01 -0.88
C GLU A 215 -9.26 10.42 -0.35
N ILE A 216 -8.14 11.00 -0.76
CA ILE A 216 -7.78 12.38 -0.45
C ILE A 216 -7.83 13.20 -1.74
N LYS A 217 -8.58 14.30 -1.76
CA LYS A 217 -8.67 15.23 -2.90
C LYS A 217 -8.23 16.61 -2.48
N PHE A 218 -7.49 17.30 -3.33
CA PHE A 218 -7.13 18.70 -3.10
C PHE A 218 -6.89 19.43 -4.42
N LYS A 219 -7.03 20.76 -4.43
CA LYS A 219 -6.82 21.57 -5.64
C LYS A 219 -5.51 22.33 -5.59
N ALA A 220 -4.89 22.47 -6.75
CA ALA A 220 -3.66 23.25 -6.91
C ALA A 220 -3.74 24.12 -8.17
N LYS A 221 -3.18 25.32 -8.09
CA LYS A 221 -3.07 26.26 -9.21
C LYS A 221 -1.72 26.11 -9.91
N ILE A 222 -1.74 26.04 -11.23
CA ILE A 222 -0.53 26.06 -12.07
C ILE A 222 0.10 27.46 -12.00
N SER A 223 1.29 27.57 -11.42
CA SER A 223 1.95 28.85 -11.14
C SER A 223 3.11 29.17 -12.09
N GLU A 224 3.71 28.16 -12.70
CA GLU A 224 4.76 28.30 -13.71
C GLU A 224 4.74 27.11 -14.68
N ILE A 225 5.37 27.27 -15.84
CA ILE A 225 5.51 26.21 -16.85
C ILE A 225 6.96 25.69 -16.78
N PRO A 226 7.18 24.41 -16.47
CA PRO A 226 8.53 23.85 -16.45
C PRO A 226 9.11 23.78 -17.86
N LYS A 227 10.45 23.77 -17.99
CA LYS A 227 11.12 23.74 -19.30
C LYS A 227 10.70 22.55 -20.18
N GLN A 228 10.40 21.42 -19.55
CA GLN A 228 9.93 20.20 -20.22
C GLN A 228 8.43 20.22 -20.52
N GLN A 229 7.71 21.30 -20.18
CA GLN A 229 6.26 21.45 -20.36
C GLN A 229 5.44 20.34 -19.70
N LYS A 230 5.97 19.75 -18.63
CA LYS A 230 5.38 18.64 -17.90
C LYS A 230 5.68 18.79 -16.42
N ILE A 231 4.64 18.80 -15.60
CA ILE A 231 4.74 18.80 -14.14
C ILE A 231 4.68 17.34 -13.68
N GLN A 232 5.64 16.94 -12.85
CA GLN A 232 5.57 15.67 -12.13
C GLN A 232 5.25 15.96 -10.68
N ASN A 233 4.20 15.33 -10.15
CA ASN A 233 3.87 15.40 -8.74
C ASN A 233 3.83 13.98 -8.16
N ILE A 234 4.45 13.77 -7.00
CA ILE A 234 4.72 12.46 -6.40
C ILE A 234 4.06 12.39 -5.04
N ALA A 235 3.37 11.29 -4.80
CA ALA A 235 2.89 10.93 -3.47
C ALA A 235 3.54 9.64 -2.98
N THR A 236 3.80 9.61 -1.68
CA THR A 236 4.38 8.48 -0.97
C THR A 236 3.50 8.10 0.19
N SER A 237 3.53 6.84 0.59
CA SER A 237 2.91 6.43 1.84
C SER A 237 3.70 5.34 2.55
N SER A 238 3.83 5.46 3.87
CA SER A 238 4.61 4.56 4.73
C SER A 238 3.88 4.32 6.04
N GLY A 239 4.14 3.20 6.70
CA GLY A 239 3.61 2.87 8.02
C GLY A 239 4.36 1.66 8.55
N GLU A 240 3.74 0.88 9.42
CA GLU A 240 4.38 -0.25 10.09
C GLU A 240 3.49 -1.50 10.16
N ASP A 241 4.11 -2.67 10.32
CA ASP A 241 3.42 -3.88 10.81
C ASP A 241 3.28 -3.83 12.35
N ASN A 242 2.60 -4.82 12.95
CA ASN A 242 2.42 -4.88 14.40
C ASN A 242 3.74 -5.09 15.19
N ASP A 243 4.83 -5.47 14.53
CA ASP A 243 6.15 -5.62 15.15
C ASP A 243 6.98 -4.32 15.05
N GLY A 244 6.42 -3.25 14.48
CA GLY A 244 7.11 -1.97 14.26
C GLY A 244 8.06 -1.97 13.05
N ARG A 245 7.96 -2.95 12.15
CA ARG A 245 8.76 -2.94 10.91
C ARG A 245 8.12 -2.01 9.91
N SER A 246 8.91 -1.11 9.35
CA SER A 246 8.42 -0.16 8.34
C SER A 246 7.99 -0.88 7.06
N VAL A 247 6.78 -0.56 6.59
CA VAL A 247 6.20 -1.03 5.33
C VAL A 247 5.73 0.18 4.55
N SER A 248 6.15 0.30 3.29
CA SER A 248 5.83 1.45 2.43
C SER A 248 5.22 1.01 1.12
N ALA A 249 4.26 1.79 0.63
CA ALA A 249 3.77 1.63 -0.73
C ALA A 249 4.83 2.10 -1.72
N LYS A 250 4.80 1.56 -2.93
CA LYS A 250 5.51 2.17 -4.04
C LYS A 250 4.98 3.58 -4.27
N GLU A 251 5.86 4.55 -4.44
CA GLU A 251 5.48 5.93 -4.76
C GLU A 251 4.60 6.00 -6.01
N SER A 252 3.64 6.93 -6.01
CA SER A 252 2.80 7.18 -7.17
C SER A 252 3.14 8.52 -7.78
N ILE A 253 3.50 8.49 -9.06
CA ILE A 253 3.84 9.67 -9.84
C ILE A 253 2.67 10.01 -10.75
N SER A 254 2.22 11.27 -10.67
CA SER A 254 1.30 11.87 -11.64
C SER A 254 2.06 12.84 -12.53
N GLU A 255 1.67 12.86 -13.80
CA GLU A 255 2.35 13.63 -14.83
C GLU A 255 1.34 14.48 -15.58
N LEU A 256 1.54 15.79 -15.60
CA LEU A 256 0.63 16.76 -16.21
C LEU A 256 1.35 17.61 -17.26
N PRO A 257 1.11 17.40 -18.55
CA PRO A 257 1.51 18.34 -19.60
C PRO A 257 0.92 19.73 -19.36
N VAL A 258 1.74 20.78 -19.53
CA VAL A 258 1.31 22.18 -19.36
C VAL A 258 1.71 23.00 -20.56
N VAL A 259 0.75 23.70 -21.15
CA VAL A 259 0.97 24.53 -22.34
C VAL A 259 0.79 26.02 -22.05
N ASN A 260 1.51 26.86 -22.80
CA ASN A 260 1.29 28.30 -22.81
C ASN A 260 0.47 28.69 -24.05
N PRO A 261 -0.85 28.94 -23.94
CA PRO A 261 -1.64 29.35 -25.09
C PRO A 261 -1.18 30.70 -25.69
N ASN A 262 -0.47 31.54 -24.92
CA ASN A 262 0.00 32.85 -25.39
C ASN A 262 1.11 32.76 -26.46
N HIS A 263 1.70 31.59 -26.70
CA HIS A 263 2.63 31.36 -27.82
C HIS A 263 1.95 30.79 -29.08
N ALA A 264 0.63 30.58 -29.07
CA ALA A 264 -0.11 30.03 -30.21
C ALA A 264 -0.52 31.08 -31.27
N VAL A 265 -0.05 32.33 -31.14
CA VAL A 265 -0.40 33.42 -32.06
C VAL A 265 0.77 33.74 -32.98
N THR A 266 0.53 33.72 -34.29
CA THR A 266 1.43 34.29 -35.30
C THR A 266 0.74 35.48 -35.97
N ILE A 267 1.49 36.52 -36.33
CA ILE A 267 0.97 37.71 -37.00
C ILE A 267 1.77 37.97 -38.28
N GLN A 268 1.07 38.21 -39.39
CA GLN A 268 1.67 38.63 -40.66
C GLN A 268 1.06 39.97 -41.08
N LYS A 269 1.91 40.93 -41.46
CA LYS A 269 1.50 42.24 -41.98
C LYS A 269 1.91 42.34 -43.44
N GLN A 270 0.95 42.55 -44.34
CA GLN A 270 1.19 42.80 -45.76
C GLN A 270 0.88 44.26 -46.12
N VAL A 271 1.64 44.83 -47.06
CA VAL A 271 1.31 46.09 -47.72
C VAL A 271 0.70 45.78 -49.08
N LEU A 272 -0.51 46.25 -49.33
CA LEU A 272 -1.17 46.16 -50.65
C LEU A 272 -1.06 47.52 -51.34
N ASN A 273 -0.59 47.54 -52.58
CA ASN A 273 -0.42 48.77 -53.36
C ASN A 273 -1.58 48.92 -54.36
N GLU A 274 -2.50 49.85 -54.12
CA GLU A 274 -3.55 50.20 -55.08
C GLU A 274 -2.99 51.17 -56.12
N LYS A 275 -2.43 50.63 -57.22
CA LYS A 275 -2.56 51.16 -58.61
C LYS A 275 -1.52 50.55 -59.55
N LYS A 276 -2.01 49.90 -60.60
CA LYS A 276 -1.42 50.00 -61.95
C LYS A 276 -2.53 50.27 -62.96
N LYS A 277 -2.84 51.56 -63.20
CA LYS A 277 -3.23 52.02 -64.53
C LYS A 277 -1.96 52.55 -65.20
N GLY A 278 -1.27 51.68 -65.93
CA GLY A 278 -0.05 52.02 -66.66
C GLY A 278 -0.34 52.08 -68.15
N TYR A 279 -0.36 53.29 -68.69
CA TYR A 279 -0.28 53.60 -70.13
C TYR A 279 0.95 52.95 -70.76
N SER A 280 0.80 52.45 -72.00
CA SER A 280 1.90 51.99 -72.85
C SER A 280 2.47 53.13 -73.68
N SER A 281 3.77 53.41 -73.55
CA SER A 281 4.59 53.94 -74.63
C SER A 281 6.03 53.51 -74.44
N THR A 282 6.55 52.64 -75.30
CA THR A 282 7.98 52.39 -75.44
C THR A 282 8.38 52.61 -76.89
N GLY A 283 9.26 53.58 -77.11
CA GLY A 283 10.11 53.68 -78.29
C GLY A 283 11.58 53.66 -77.88
N GLY A 284 12.33 52.74 -78.49
CA GLY A 284 13.79 52.72 -78.73
C GLY A 284 14.75 52.71 -77.52
N THR A 285 15.96 52.15 -77.56
CA THR A 285 16.72 51.27 -78.47
C THR A 285 18.08 51.06 -77.81
N GLY A 286 18.66 49.86 -77.91
CA GLY A 286 20.09 49.58 -77.67
C GLY A 286 20.49 49.46 -76.19
N GLY A 287 21.37 48.59 -75.74
CA GLY A 287 22.30 47.69 -76.42
C GLY A 287 23.47 47.41 -75.45
N ARG A 288 23.65 46.12 -75.11
CA ARG A 288 24.86 45.40 -74.63
C ARG A 288 25.95 46.11 -73.80
N ALA A 289 26.31 45.49 -72.67
CA ALA A 289 27.63 44.90 -72.31
C ALA A 289 27.64 44.64 -70.78
N ASP A 290 27.62 43.40 -70.31
CA ASP A 290 28.76 42.47 -70.10
C ASP A 290 29.62 42.74 -68.84
N LEU A 291 29.63 41.70 -67.98
CA LEU A 291 30.72 41.17 -67.13
C LEU A 291 31.04 41.79 -65.74
N LEU A 292 30.63 41.03 -64.71
CA LEU A 292 31.30 40.56 -63.47
C LEU A 292 32.80 40.91 -63.24
N PRO A 293 33.40 40.67 -62.04
CA PRO A 293 32.98 40.97 -60.65
C PRO A 293 34.15 41.43 -59.70
N ALA A 294 33.82 41.67 -58.41
CA ALA A 294 34.68 41.70 -57.20
C ALA A 294 35.66 42.90 -57.07
N TYR A 295 35.96 43.50 -55.90
CA TYR A 295 36.20 43.04 -54.53
C TYR A 295 35.86 44.14 -53.49
N ARG A 296 35.81 43.74 -52.20
CA ARG A 296 35.67 44.55 -50.97
C ARG A 296 36.68 45.70 -50.85
N GLU A 297 36.27 46.84 -50.30
CA GLU A 297 36.32 47.24 -48.87
C GLU A 297 35.14 48.18 -48.56
#